data_AF-A0A7K4ZA78-F1
#
_entry.id   AF-A0A7K4ZA78-F1
#
_cell.length_a   1.000
_cell.length_b   1.000
_cell.length_c   1.000
_cell.angle_alpha   90.00
_cell.angle_beta   90.00
_cell.angle_gamma   90.00
#
_symmetry.space_group_name_H-M   'P 1'
#
loop_
_entity.id
_entity.type
_entity.pdbx_description
1 polymer ?
#
loop_
_entity_poly.entity_id
_entity_poly.type
_entity_poly.pdbx_seq_one_letter_code
_entity_poly.pdbx_strand_id
1 'polypeptide(L)' 'NLQTCLSLCSSFLQLGKKYGPVFTVHLGPQKVVVLYGYEVVKEALIDQADAFSGRGILPLIEKLFQGTGMSLV' A
#
# COMPACT_ATOMS: atom_id res chain seq x y z
N ASN A 1 -2.31 -12.84 10.41
CA ASN A 1 -3.58 -13.59 10.42
C ASN A 1 -4.49 -12.97 9.37
N LEU A 2 -5.11 -13.76 8.50
CA LEU A 2 -5.93 -13.31 7.36
C LEU A 2 -7.06 -12.34 7.77
N GLN A 3 -7.58 -12.49 8.99
CA GLN A 3 -8.59 -11.61 9.60
C GLN A 3 -8.14 -10.13 9.68
N THR A 4 -6.85 -9.89 9.94
CA THR A 4 -6.27 -8.54 10.09
C THR A 4 -6.14 -7.82 8.75
N CYS A 5 -5.96 -8.57 7.65
CA CYS A 5 -5.90 -8.00 6.30
C CYS A 5 -7.29 -7.49 5.87
N LEU A 6 -8.33 -8.28 6.17
CA LEU A 6 -9.71 -7.93 5.82
C LEU A 6 -10.22 -6.71 6.58
N SER A 7 -9.86 -6.56 7.86
CA SER A 7 -10.20 -5.37 8.65
C SER A 7 -9.49 -4.12 8.14
N LEU A 8 -8.22 -4.24 7.73
CA LEU A 8 -7.41 -3.12 7.24
C LEU A 8 -7.95 -2.55 5.92
N CYS A 9 -8.26 -3.40 4.94
CA CYS A 9 -8.85 -2.97 3.67
C CYS A 9 -10.17 -2.22 3.89
N SER A 10 -11.01 -2.74 4.80
CA SER A 10 -12.29 -2.10 5.16
C SER A 10 -12.10 -0.71 5.78
N SER A 11 -11.08 -0.54 6.63
CA SER A 11 -10.73 0.77 7.19
C SER A 11 -10.26 1.74 6.10
N PHE A 12 -9.37 1.33 5.20
CA PHE A 12 -8.91 2.19 4.10
C PHE A 12 -10.03 2.63 3.16
N LEU A 13 -11.02 1.77 2.91
CA LEU A 13 -12.23 2.14 2.17
C LEU A 13 -13.02 3.26 2.87
N GLN A 14 -13.17 3.21 4.19
CA GLN A 14 -13.85 4.27 4.94
C GLN A 14 -13.06 5.57 4.95
N LEU A 15 -11.73 5.50 5.10
CA LEU A 15 -10.84 6.66 4.99
C LEU A 15 -10.90 7.28 3.58
N GLY A 16 -10.90 6.48 2.52
CA GLY A 16 -11.01 6.96 1.14
C GLY A 16 -12.32 7.71 0.88
N LYS A 17 -13.44 7.26 1.47
CA LYS A 17 -14.72 8.00 1.42
C LYS A 17 -14.64 9.38 2.10
N LYS A 18 -13.80 9.54 3.13
CA LYS A 18 -13.68 10.78 3.91
C LYS A 18 -12.65 11.75 3.35
N TYR A 19 -11.50 11.23 2.91
CA TYR A 19 -10.32 12.04 2.53
C TYR A 19 -10.07 12.07 1.02
N GLY A 20 -10.80 11.26 0.25
CA GLY A 20 -10.64 11.16 -1.20
C GLY A 20 -9.74 9.98 -1.61
N PRO A 21 -9.50 9.85 -2.93
CA PRO A 21 -8.85 8.67 -3.52
C PRO A 21 -7.33 8.61 -3.26
N VAL A 22 -6.72 9.69 -2.77
CA VAL A 22 -5.31 9.75 -2.36
C VAL A 22 -5.25 10.33 -0.96
N PHE A 23 -4.71 9.56 -0.01
CA PHE A 23 -4.53 10.04 1.36
C PHE A 23 -3.32 9.41 2.01
N THR A 24 -2.85 10.02 3.10
CA THR A 24 -1.72 9.54 3.87
C THR A 24 -2.18 8.99 5.21
N VAL A 25 -1.65 7.83 5.60
CA VAL A 25 -1.80 7.26 6.94
C VAL A 25 -0.46 7.04 7.60
N HIS A 26 -0.44 7.06 8.93
CA HIS A 26 0.73 6.69 9.73
C HIS A 26 0.51 5.28 10.27
N LEU A 27 1.31 4.31 9.81
CA LEU A 27 1.37 2.95 10.33
C LEU A 27 2.54 2.86 11.31
N GLY A 28 2.27 3.20 12.58
CA GLY A 28 3.33 3.38 13.57
C GLY A 28 4.28 4.51 13.14
N PRO A 29 5.60 4.28 13.05
CA PRO A 29 6.55 5.28 12.58
C PRO A 29 6.59 5.44 11.04
N GLN A 30 5.95 4.54 10.28
CA GLN A 30 5.98 4.58 8.83
C GLN A 30 4.84 5.42 8.27
N LYS A 31 5.16 6.38 7.40
CA LYS A 31 4.21 7.17 6.64
C LYS A 31 3.90 6.46 5.32
N VAL A 32 2.63 6.18 5.06
CA VAL A 32 2.18 5.44 3.88
C VAL A 32 1.14 6.25 3.12
N VAL A 33 1.32 6.33 1.79
CA VAL A 33 0.31 6.89 0.88
C VAL A 33 -0.57 5.75 0.40
N VAL A 34 -1.89 5.92 0.55
CA VAL A 34 -2.90 4.99 0.07
C VAL A 34 -3.52 5.56 -1.20
N LEU A 35 -3.51 4.75 -2.26
CA LEU A 35 -4.18 5.03 -3.52
C LEU A 35 -5.44 4.16 -3.61
N TYR A 36 -6.60 4.77 -3.86
CA TYR A 36 -7.88 4.10 -3.92
C TYR A 36 -8.71 4.60 -5.11
N GLY A 37 -9.31 3.66 -5.86
CA GLY A 37 -10.13 3.94 -7.04
C GLY A 37 -9.38 3.68 -8.35
N TYR A 38 -10.12 3.27 -9.38
CA TYR A 38 -9.56 2.80 -10.64
C TYR A 38 -8.66 3.83 -11.33
N GLU A 39 -9.14 5.06 -11.52
CA GLU A 39 -8.40 6.12 -12.23
C GLU A 39 -7.05 6.39 -11.57
N VAL A 40 -7.02 6.58 -10.25
CA VAL A 40 -5.79 6.89 -9.51
C VAL A 40 -4.81 5.73 -9.50
N VAL A 41 -5.32 4.50 -9.36
CA VAL A 41 -4.47 3.30 -9.38
C VAL A 41 -3.90 3.08 -10.78
N LYS A 42 -4.70 3.29 -11.83
CA LYS A 42 -4.26 3.20 -13.23
C LYS A 42 -3.17 4.23 -13.51
N GLU A 43 -3.39 5.48 -13.14
CA GLU A 43 -2.43 6.55 -13.36
C GLU A 43 -1.10 6.24 -12.65
N ALA A 44 -1.15 5.84 -11.39
CA ALA A 44 0.07 5.54 -10.63
C ALA A 44 0.82 4.30 -11.14
N LEU A 45 0.11 3.18 -11.34
CA LEU A 45 0.75 1.89 -11.62
C LEU A 45 1.00 1.63 -13.11
N ILE A 46 0.34 2.36 -14.01
CA ILE A 46 0.49 2.20 -15.46
C ILE A 46 1.12 3.45 -16.06
N ASP A 47 0.45 4.60 -15.94
CA ASP A 47 0.87 5.82 -16.64
C ASP A 47 2.15 6.41 -16.02
N GLN A 48 2.37 6.19 -14.72
CA GLN A 48 3.55 6.60 -13.94
C GLN A 48 4.35 5.40 -13.40
N ALA A 49 4.30 4.26 -14.09
CA ALA A 49 4.86 3.00 -13.60
C ALA A 49 6.33 3.11 -13.15
N ASP A 50 7.18 3.88 -13.84
CA ASP A 50 8.58 4.07 -13.47
C ASP A 50 8.72 4.68 -12.06
N ALA A 51 7.90 5.68 -11.73
CA ALA A 51 7.90 6.34 -10.42
C ALA A 51 7.33 5.45 -9.30
N PHE A 52 6.41 4.54 -9.63
CA PHE A 52 5.72 3.65 -8.68
C PHE A 52 6.21 2.20 -8.72
N SER A 53 7.27 1.90 -9.48
CA SER A 53 7.85 0.56 -9.61
C SER A 53 8.59 0.08 -8.35
N GLY A 54 8.85 0.98 -7.41
CA GLY A 54 9.53 0.68 -6.15
C GLY A 54 8.74 -0.26 -5.25
N ARG A 55 9.43 -1.11 -4.49
CA ARG A 55 8.81 -1.97 -3.48
C ARG A 55 8.90 -1.32 -2.10
N GLY A 56 7.76 -1.19 -1.44
CA GLY A 56 7.72 -0.74 -0.05
C GLY A 56 8.45 -1.74 0.86
N ILE A 57 9.43 -1.25 1.64
CA ILE A 57 10.13 -2.05 2.63
C ILE A 57 9.26 -2.08 3.90
N LEU A 58 8.52 -3.18 4.05
CA LEU A 58 7.87 -3.50 5.32
C LEU A 58 8.88 -4.31 6.15
N PRO A 59 9.17 -3.92 7.42
CA PRO A 59 10.12 -4.65 8.27
C PRO A 59 9.77 -6.14 8.44
N LEU A 60 8.49 -6.48 8.33
CA LEU A 60 8.01 -7.85 8.32
C LEU A 60 8.46 -8.62 7.07
N ILE A 61 8.35 -8.01 5.89
CA ILE A 61 8.80 -8.60 4.61
C ILE A 61 10.31 -8.77 4.63
N GLU A 62 11.05 -7.79 5.13
CA GLU A 62 12.52 -7.87 5.25
C GLU A 62 12.95 -9.05 6.15
N LYS A 63 12.29 -9.23 7.30
CA LYS A 63 12.56 -10.36 8.20
C LYS A 63 12.17 -11.72 7.59
N LEU A 64 11.11 -11.77 6.80
CA LEU A 64 10.61 -13.03 6.22
C LEU A 64 11.45 -13.49 5.02
N PHE A 65 11.92 -12.54 4.21
CA PHE A 65 12.62 -12.82 2.95
C PHE A 65 14.12 -12.47 2.99
N GLN A 66 14.65 -12.01 4.14
CA GLN A 66 16.07 -11.66 4.36
C GLN A 66 16.68 -10.82 3.22
N GLY A 67 15.89 -9.93 2.62
CA GLY A 67 16.31 -9.10 1.49
C GLY A 67 16.70 -9.86 0.21
N THR A 68 16.44 -11.17 0.12
CA THR A 68 16.87 -12.00 -0.99
C THR A 68 15.67 -12.54 -1.77
N GLY A 69 15.55 -12.16 -3.05
CA GLY A 69 14.53 -12.65 -3.99
C GLY A 69 13.40 -11.67 -4.32
N MET A 70 12.56 -12.02 -5.30
CA MET A 70 11.26 -11.37 -5.48
C MET A 70 10.33 -11.85 -4.38
N SER A 71 10.20 -11.08 -3.30
CA SER A 71 9.10 -11.30 -2.36
C SER A 71 7.79 -11.20 -3.14
N LEU A 72 7.05 -12.31 -3.20
CA LEU A 72 5.71 -12.35 -3.79
C LEU A 72 4.80 -11.52 -2.88
N VAL A 73 4.46 -10.31 -3.34
CA VAL A 73 3.46 -9.42 -2.74
C VAL A 73 2.12 -9.71 -3.39
#